data_AF-A0A133UC59-F1
#
_entry.id   AF-A0A133UC59-F1
#
_cell.length_a   1.000
_cell.length_b   1.000
_cell.length_c   1.000
_cell.angle_alpha   90.00
_cell.angle_beta   90.00
_cell.angle_gamma   90.00
#
_symmetry.space_group_name_H-M   'P 1'
#
loop_
_entity.id
_entity.type
_entity.pdbx_description
1 polymer ?
#
loop_
_entity_poly.entity_id
_entity_poly.type
_entity_poly.pdbx_seq_one_letter_code
_entity_poly.pdbx_strand_id
1 'polypeptide(L)'
;MGPLLYEELSERGISNTVIIGVAIVGIAFLVGGSIVYFSTGPEPNFKTKDLSISRTKVALGEPVTAQVRVANVGDAKGTHTIKLRLDGETLKEKVTLEAGESRTVDFDIEKHEKGTFSLDIEDLSESFEVAEPAKFELSSLRVSPERAKPGEEVTVTADVRNTGGVEGTHTLKLELGGGCRKIQRR
;
A
#
# COMPACT_ATOMS: atom_id res chain seq x y z
N MET A 1 5.00 -45.13 38.80
CA MET A 1 4.70 -43.77 39.30
C MET A 1 5.08 -42.80 38.20
N GLY A 2 4.21 -42.60 37.23
CA GLY A 2 4.52 -41.78 36.04
C GLY A 2 3.25 -41.42 35.27
N PRO A 3 2.65 -40.29 35.62
CA PRO A 3 1.91 -39.49 34.63
C PRO A 3 2.25 -37.99 34.65
N LEU A 4 3.09 -37.51 35.57
CA LEU A 4 3.19 -36.06 35.86
C LEU A 4 4.06 -35.23 34.90
N LEU A 5 4.83 -35.83 33.99
CA LEU A 5 5.73 -35.08 33.10
C LEU A 5 5.07 -34.59 31.80
N TYR A 6 3.96 -35.20 31.39
CA TYR A 6 3.26 -34.84 30.15
C TYR A 6 2.41 -33.57 30.30
N GLU A 7 1.85 -33.37 31.48
CA GLU A 7 0.95 -32.24 31.76
C GLU A 7 1.73 -30.91 31.88
N GLU A 8 2.94 -30.91 32.46
CA GLU A 8 3.78 -29.70 32.58
C GLU A 8 4.35 -29.16 31.26
N LEU A 9 4.56 -30.01 30.24
CA LEU A 9 5.18 -29.59 28.98
C LEU A 9 4.16 -29.05 27.96
N SER A 10 2.89 -29.46 28.08
CA SER A 10 1.76 -28.94 27.29
C SER A 10 1.46 -27.48 27.63
N GLU A 11 1.54 -27.10 28.92
CA GLU A 11 1.28 -25.72 29.37
C GLU A 11 2.32 -24.70 28.88
N ARG A 12 3.50 -25.15 28.42
CA ARG A 12 4.57 -24.28 27.91
C ARG A 12 4.54 -24.09 26.38
N GLY A 13 3.48 -24.52 25.70
CA GLY A 13 3.28 -24.31 24.26
C GLY A 13 4.20 -25.14 23.37
N ILE A 14 4.82 -26.19 23.90
CA ILE A 14 5.67 -27.11 23.14
C ILE A 14 4.77 -28.08 22.37
N SER A 15 4.86 -28.08 21.04
CA SER A 15 4.04 -28.95 20.18
C SER A 15 4.18 -30.42 20.56
N ASN A 16 3.07 -31.17 20.55
CA ASN A 16 3.04 -32.60 20.88
C ASN A 16 4.06 -33.42 20.06
N THR A 17 4.42 -32.98 18.85
CA THR A 17 5.48 -33.60 18.03
C THR A 17 6.87 -33.51 18.67
N VAL A 18 7.16 -32.43 19.40
CA VAL A 18 8.43 -32.21 20.11
C VAL A 18 8.47 -33.04 21.40
N ILE A 19 7.34 -33.19 22.10
CA ILE A 19 7.24 -34.02 23.32
C ILE A 19 7.42 -35.51 22.98
N ILE A 20 6.82 -35.99 21.88
CA ILE A 20 7.04 -37.34 21.36
C ILE A 20 8.51 -37.55 20.94
N GLY A 21 9.17 -36.50 20.43
CA GLY A 21 10.61 -36.52 20.12
C GLY A 21 11.51 -36.66 21.35
N VAL A 22 11.19 -35.99 22.46
CA VAL A 22 12.00 -36.06 23.71
C VAL A 22 11.85 -37.41 24.43
N ALA A 23 10.69 -38.07 24.35
CA ALA A 23 10.49 -39.40 24.94
C ALA A 23 11.35 -40.50 24.26
N ILE A 24 11.72 -40.33 22.99
CA ILE A 24 12.55 -41.30 22.24
C ILE A 24 14.04 -41.15 22.59
N VAL A 25 14.49 -39.97 23.01
CA VAL A 25 15.91 -39.69 23.32
C VAL A 25 16.36 -40.38 24.62
N GLY A 26 15.43 -40.77 25.51
CA GLY A 26 15.74 -41.48 26.75
C GLY A 26 16.12 -42.96 26.63
N ILE A 27 15.96 -43.60 25.46
CA ILE A 27 16.11 -45.07 25.30
C ILE A 27 17.29 -45.44 24.36
N ALA A 28 18.08 -44.47 23.87
CA ALA A 28 19.18 -44.72 22.92
C ALA A 28 20.58 -44.83 23.59
N PHE A 29 20.71 -45.49 24.75
CA PHE A 29 21.99 -45.55 25.47
C PHE A 29 22.56 -46.94 25.81
N LEU A 30 22.08 -48.06 25.21
CA LEU A 30 22.68 -49.36 25.52
C LEU A 30 23.10 -50.28 24.36
N VAL A 31 22.75 -50.03 23.09
CA VAL A 31 23.33 -50.81 21.98
C VAL A 31 23.43 -49.94 20.72
N GLY A 32 24.65 -49.55 20.34
CA GLY A 32 24.99 -49.04 19.00
C GLY A 32 24.31 -47.74 18.57
N GLY A 33 25.02 -46.62 18.73
CA GLY A 33 24.55 -45.28 18.39
C GLY A 33 23.90 -45.17 17.01
N SER A 34 22.59 -44.93 16.99
CA SER A 34 21.90 -44.34 15.85
C SER A 34 21.73 -42.86 16.13
N ILE A 35 22.57 -42.02 15.52
CA ILE A 35 22.29 -40.60 15.41
C ILE A 35 21.17 -40.46 14.39
N VAL A 36 19.99 -40.02 14.83
CA VAL A 36 18.90 -39.66 13.93
C VAL A 36 19.24 -38.30 13.32
N TYR A 37 19.65 -38.29 12.06
CA TYR A 37 19.80 -37.05 11.28
C TYR A 37 18.42 -36.56 10.87
N PHE A 38 17.93 -35.48 11.48
CA PHE A 38 16.78 -34.76 10.95
C PHE A 38 17.24 -33.96 9.73
N SER A 39 17.07 -34.52 8.53
CA SER A 39 17.31 -33.81 7.28
C SER A 39 16.10 -32.93 6.98
N THR A 40 16.13 -31.67 7.37
CA THR A 40 15.21 -30.65 6.83
C THR A 40 15.58 -30.44 5.36
N GLY A 41 14.74 -30.92 4.44
CA GLY A 41 14.94 -30.69 3.00
C GLY A 41 14.87 -29.19 2.66
N PRO A 42 15.38 -28.78 1.48
CA PRO A 42 15.29 -27.38 1.08
C PRO A 42 13.81 -27.00 0.90
N GLU A 43 13.37 -25.96 1.62
CA GLU A 43 12.00 -25.46 1.59
C GLU A 43 12.00 -23.97 1.20
N PRO A 44 10.99 -23.50 0.43
CA PRO A 44 10.83 -22.08 0.17
C PRO A 44 10.37 -21.35 1.43
N ASN A 45 10.83 -20.11 1.63
CA ASN A 45 10.44 -19.27 2.75
C ASN A 45 10.26 -17.83 2.26
N PHE A 46 9.02 -17.35 2.21
CA PHE A 46 8.70 -16.04 1.67
C PHE A 46 8.63 -14.98 2.76
N LYS A 47 9.20 -13.81 2.46
CA LYS A 47 9.15 -12.61 3.29
C LYS A 47 8.69 -11.42 2.45
N THR A 48 7.73 -10.67 2.97
CA THR A 48 7.26 -9.40 2.41
C THR A 48 7.88 -8.24 3.20
N LYS A 49 8.18 -7.15 2.51
CA LYS A 49 8.66 -5.90 3.11
C LYS A 49 8.46 -4.74 2.14
N ASP A 50 8.80 -3.53 2.60
CA ASP A 50 8.86 -2.33 1.78
C ASP A 50 7.52 -2.03 1.07
N LEU A 51 6.39 -2.20 1.80
CA LEU A 51 5.08 -1.80 1.32
C LEU A 51 5.04 -0.27 1.14
N SER A 52 4.55 0.19 0.00
CA SER A 52 4.43 1.61 -0.30
C SER A 52 3.25 1.88 -1.23
N ILE A 53 2.77 3.12 -1.23
CA ILE A 53 1.71 3.61 -2.11
C ILE A 53 2.20 4.81 -2.92
N SER A 54 1.76 4.90 -4.18
CA SER A 54 2.17 5.98 -5.09
C SER A 54 1.69 7.36 -4.63
N ARG A 55 0.53 7.44 -3.95
CA ARG A 55 -0.09 8.67 -3.43
C ARG A 55 -0.88 8.35 -2.17
N THR A 56 -0.78 9.23 -1.17
CA THR A 56 -1.55 9.14 0.07
C THR A 56 -2.91 9.84 -0.02
N LYS A 57 -3.13 10.64 -1.07
CA LYS A 57 -4.39 11.34 -1.33
C LYS A 57 -4.65 11.48 -2.82
N VAL A 58 -5.83 11.07 -3.28
CA VAL A 58 -6.23 11.06 -4.70
C VAL A 58 -7.66 11.50 -4.90
N ALA A 59 -7.98 11.94 -6.12
CA ALA A 59 -9.35 12.24 -6.50
C ALA A 59 -10.17 10.95 -6.73
N LEU A 60 -11.50 11.06 -6.69
CA LEU A 60 -12.40 9.97 -7.12
C LEU A 60 -12.04 9.48 -8.53
N GLY A 61 -11.89 8.17 -8.69
CA GLY A 61 -11.55 7.53 -9.97
C GLY A 61 -10.08 7.69 -10.39
N GLU A 62 -9.23 8.31 -9.57
CA GLU A 62 -7.78 8.28 -9.82
C GLU A 62 -7.15 6.99 -9.30
N PRO A 63 -6.26 6.34 -10.07
CA PRO A 63 -5.60 5.12 -9.64
C PRO A 63 -4.50 5.39 -8.61
N VAL A 64 -4.39 4.49 -7.64
CA VAL A 64 -3.30 4.37 -6.67
C VAL A 64 -2.62 3.03 -6.90
N THR A 65 -1.29 3.03 -6.95
CA THR A 65 -0.50 1.80 -7.07
C THR A 65 0.10 1.48 -5.72
N ALA A 66 -0.20 0.30 -5.19
CA ALA A 66 0.43 -0.25 -4.00
C ALA A 66 1.54 -1.22 -4.43
N GLN A 67 2.76 -1.03 -3.93
CA GLN A 67 3.93 -1.84 -4.26
C GLN A 67 4.46 -2.53 -3.02
N VAL A 68 4.76 -3.83 -3.12
CA VAL A 68 5.37 -4.61 -2.05
C VAL A 68 6.52 -5.45 -2.58
N ARG A 69 7.61 -5.53 -1.83
CA ARG A 69 8.73 -6.40 -2.18
C ARG A 69 8.58 -7.75 -1.51
N VAL A 70 8.69 -8.80 -2.32
CA VAL A 70 8.63 -10.19 -1.86
C VAL A 70 9.94 -10.89 -2.16
N ALA A 71 10.50 -11.58 -1.17
CA ALA A 71 11.75 -12.33 -1.29
C ALA A 71 11.56 -13.78 -0.82
N ASN A 72 12.14 -14.73 -1.55
CA ASN A 72 12.28 -16.10 -1.10
C ASN A 72 13.65 -16.26 -0.40
N VAL A 73 13.64 -16.25 0.92
CA VAL A 73 14.84 -16.42 1.77
C VAL A 73 15.08 -17.88 2.15
N GLY A 74 14.30 -18.82 1.59
CA GLY A 74 14.49 -20.25 1.76
C GLY A 74 15.44 -20.84 0.73
N ASP A 75 15.65 -22.14 0.83
CA ASP A 75 16.67 -22.86 0.06
C ASP A 75 16.11 -23.61 -1.16
N ALA A 76 14.80 -23.52 -1.40
CA ALA A 76 14.13 -24.09 -2.57
C ALA A 76 13.29 -23.07 -3.32
N LYS A 77 13.07 -23.34 -4.62
CA LYS A 77 12.06 -22.66 -5.42
C LYS A 77 10.67 -22.87 -4.83
N GLY A 78 9.85 -21.83 -4.85
CA GLY A 78 8.46 -21.93 -4.42
C GLY A 78 7.52 -20.98 -5.15
N THR A 79 6.24 -21.13 -4.88
CA THR A 79 5.20 -20.20 -5.31
C THR A 79 4.46 -19.68 -4.09
N HIS A 80 4.32 -18.37 -3.99
CA HIS A 80 3.60 -17.68 -2.92
C HIS A 80 2.42 -16.89 -3.49
N THR A 81 1.32 -16.81 -2.73
CA THR A 81 0.16 -15.98 -3.10
C THR A 81 0.08 -14.80 -2.15
N ILE A 82 0.42 -13.63 -2.66
CA ILE A 82 0.30 -12.35 -1.95
C ILE A 82 -1.16 -11.95 -1.96
N LYS A 83 -1.68 -11.52 -0.81
CA LYS A 83 -3.07 -11.11 -0.64
C LYS A 83 -3.09 -9.67 -0.13
N LEU A 84 -3.56 -8.75 -0.97
CA LEU A 84 -3.84 -7.38 -0.58
C LEU A 84 -5.30 -7.29 -0.16
N ARG A 85 -5.56 -6.88 1.08
CA ARG A 85 -6.91 -6.62 1.60
C ARG A 85 -7.19 -5.13 1.52
N LEU A 86 -8.36 -4.76 1.04
CA LEU A 86 -8.79 -3.38 0.88
C LEU A 86 -10.29 -3.30 1.16
N ASP A 87 -10.69 -2.72 2.29
CA ASP A 87 -12.11 -2.55 2.68
C ASP A 87 -12.96 -3.83 2.55
N GLY A 88 -12.39 -4.98 2.91
CA GLY A 88 -13.05 -6.28 2.83
C GLY A 88 -12.94 -6.98 1.47
N GLU A 89 -12.48 -6.29 0.42
CA GLU A 89 -12.07 -6.92 -0.84
C GLU A 89 -10.67 -7.51 -0.70
N THR A 90 -10.36 -8.57 -1.47
CA THR A 90 -9.03 -9.17 -1.47
C THR A 90 -8.54 -9.38 -2.89
N LEU A 91 -7.52 -8.62 -3.27
CA LEU A 91 -6.73 -8.83 -4.48
C LEU A 91 -5.66 -9.89 -4.20
N LYS A 92 -5.34 -10.71 -5.20
CA LYS A 92 -4.38 -11.80 -5.05
C LYS A 92 -3.44 -11.83 -6.24
N GLU A 93 -2.14 -11.94 -5.96
CA GLU A 93 -1.13 -12.13 -6.98
C GLU A 93 -0.24 -13.32 -6.63
N LYS A 94 0.07 -14.16 -7.61
CA LYS A 94 0.95 -15.33 -7.43
C LYS A 94 2.34 -15.00 -7.94
N VAL A 95 3.34 -15.21 -7.09
CA VAL A 95 4.75 -15.05 -7.46
C VAL A 95 5.46 -16.38 -7.30
N THR A 96 6.23 -16.79 -8.31
CA THR A 96 7.15 -17.92 -8.24
C THR A 96 8.56 -17.37 -8.23
N LEU A 97 9.34 -17.77 -7.23
CA LEU A 97 10.71 -17.29 -6.98
C LEU A 97 11.65 -18.46 -6.78
N GLU A 98 12.85 -18.38 -7.35
CA GLU A 98 13.98 -19.23 -6.99
C GLU A 98 14.48 -18.90 -5.57
N ALA A 99 15.33 -19.76 -5.00
CA ALA A 99 15.98 -19.49 -3.72
C ALA A 99 16.84 -18.22 -3.81
N GLY A 100 16.70 -17.31 -2.84
CA GLY A 100 17.39 -16.02 -2.80
C GLY A 100 16.85 -14.95 -3.76
N GLU A 101 15.86 -15.27 -4.60
CA GLU A 101 15.25 -14.29 -5.52
C GLU A 101 14.29 -13.35 -4.80
N SER A 102 14.17 -12.12 -5.29
CA SER A 102 13.16 -11.16 -4.84
C SER A 102 12.52 -10.43 -6.01
N ARG A 103 11.23 -10.11 -5.91
CA ARG A 103 10.46 -9.35 -6.91
C ARG A 103 9.58 -8.32 -6.23
N THR A 104 9.33 -7.22 -6.92
CA THR A 104 8.30 -6.24 -6.54
C THR A 104 6.99 -6.64 -7.20
N VAL A 105 5.90 -6.54 -6.43
CA VAL A 105 4.55 -6.81 -6.89
C VAL A 105 3.71 -5.55 -6.73
N ASP A 106 2.99 -5.21 -7.79
CA ASP A 106 2.23 -3.99 -7.91
C ASP A 106 0.74 -4.32 -7.97
N PHE A 107 -0.07 -3.56 -7.25
CA PHE A 107 -1.53 -3.62 -7.27
C PHE A 107 -2.08 -2.25 -7.65
N ASP A 108 -2.80 -2.17 -8.77
CA ASP A 108 -3.52 -0.98 -9.16
C ASP A 108 -4.90 -0.96 -8.52
N ILE A 109 -5.19 0.13 -7.81
CA ILE A 109 -6.39 0.31 -7.00
C ILE A 109 -7.10 1.58 -7.48
N GLU A 110 -8.39 1.47 -7.77
CA GLU A 110 -9.23 2.60 -8.15
C GLU A 110 -10.49 2.61 -7.28
N LYS A 111 -10.79 3.76 -6.69
CA LYS A 111 -11.95 3.93 -5.80
C LYS A 111 -12.80 5.11 -6.25
N HIS A 112 -14.11 4.88 -6.22
CA HIS A 112 -15.14 5.83 -6.68
C HIS A 112 -15.96 6.39 -5.52
N GLU A 113 -15.55 6.09 -4.29
CA GLU A 113 -16.19 6.57 -3.07
C GLU A 113 -15.16 7.34 -2.26
N LYS A 114 -15.60 8.43 -1.62
CA LYS A 114 -14.73 9.22 -0.77
C LYS A 114 -14.55 8.56 0.58
N GLY A 115 -13.36 8.66 1.14
CA GLY A 115 -13.04 8.07 2.43
C GLY A 115 -11.56 7.75 2.57
N THR A 116 -11.20 7.24 3.75
CA THR A 116 -9.87 6.69 4.00
C THR A 116 -9.93 5.17 3.83
N PHE A 117 -9.08 4.65 2.95
CA PHE A 117 -8.99 3.24 2.62
C PHE A 117 -7.73 2.66 3.25
N SER A 118 -7.88 1.62 4.05
CA SER A 118 -6.75 0.88 4.63
C SER A 118 -6.42 -0.30 3.75
N LEU A 119 -5.14 -0.52 3.48
CA LEU A 119 -4.66 -1.68 2.75
C LEU A 119 -3.72 -2.50 3.61
N ASP A 120 -3.87 -3.80 3.55
CA ASP A 120 -3.06 -4.74 4.34
C ASP A 120 -2.48 -5.83 3.44
N ILE A 121 -1.17 -6.07 3.57
CA ILE A 121 -0.46 -7.20 2.96
C ILE A 121 0.34 -7.91 4.05
N GLU A 122 -0.12 -9.10 4.43
CA GLU A 122 0.47 -9.86 5.54
C GLU A 122 0.52 -9.04 6.84
N ASP A 123 1.71 -8.69 7.32
CA ASP A 123 1.95 -7.90 8.53
C ASP A 123 2.22 -6.41 8.23
N LEU A 124 2.08 -5.99 6.97
CA LEU A 124 2.31 -4.62 6.49
C LEU A 124 0.97 -3.94 6.22
N SER A 125 0.85 -2.68 6.63
CA SER A 125 -0.36 -1.87 6.43
C SER A 125 0.00 -0.47 5.93
N GLU A 126 -0.81 0.05 5.02
CA GLU A 126 -0.75 1.42 4.52
C GLU A 126 -2.18 1.99 4.38
N SER A 127 -2.30 3.30 4.13
CA SER A 127 -3.62 3.90 3.88
C SER A 127 -3.55 5.08 2.92
N PHE A 128 -4.64 5.30 2.19
CA PHE A 128 -4.78 6.47 1.33
C PHE A 128 -6.18 7.08 1.45
N GLU A 129 -6.28 8.38 1.20
CA GLU A 129 -7.53 9.13 1.21
C GLU A 129 -8.02 9.35 -0.23
N VAL A 130 -9.30 9.06 -0.47
CA VAL A 130 -10.00 9.44 -1.70
C VAL A 130 -10.91 10.61 -1.39
N ALA A 131 -10.72 11.69 -2.12
CA ALA A 131 -11.42 12.94 -1.91
C ALA A 131 -12.09 13.43 -3.20
N GLU A 132 -12.99 14.42 -3.06
CA GLU A 132 -13.64 15.02 -4.23
C GLU A 132 -12.59 15.68 -5.14
N PRO A 133 -12.71 15.54 -6.48
CA PRO A 133 -11.83 16.21 -7.43
C PRO A 133 -11.77 17.72 -7.18
N ALA A 134 -10.68 18.35 -7.62
CA ALA A 134 -10.54 19.80 -7.55
C ALA A 134 -11.73 20.49 -8.25
N LYS A 135 -12.38 21.40 -7.54
CA LYS A 135 -13.53 22.17 -8.04
C LYS A 135 -13.25 23.64 -7.78
N PHE A 136 -13.25 24.45 -8.82
CA PHE A 136 -12.88 25.86 -8.69
C PHE A 136 -14.11 26.76 -8.82
N GLU A 137 -14.28 27.67 -7.86
CA GLU A 137 -15.32 28.68 -7.85
C GLU A 137 -14.69 30.06 -7.96
N LEU A 138 -15.23 30.88 -8.86
CA LEU A 138 -14.82 32.26 -9.07
C LEU A 138 -15.78 33.21 -8.36
N SER A 139 -15.21 34.22 -7.72
CA SER A 139 -15.98 35.26 -7.04
C SER A 139 -15.27 36.62 -7.12
N SER A 140 -15.97 37.67 -6.67
CA SER A 140 -15.39 39.00 -6.46
C SER A 140 -14.61 39.56 -7.65
N LEU A 141 -15.18 39.46 -8.86
CA LEU A 141 -14.62 40.12 -10.05
C LEU A 141 -14.64 41.64 -9.84
N ARG A 142 -13.48 42.28 -9.97
CA ARG A 142 -13.31 43.72 -9.86
C ARG A 142 -12.46 44.23 -11.01
N VAL A 143 -12.78 45.42 -11.46
CA VAL A 143 -12.04 46.15 -12.49
C VAL A 143 -11.69 47.51 -11.92
N SER A 144 -10.42 47.89 -11.97
CA SER A 144 -9.97 49.18 -11.49
C SER A 144 -8.85 49.75 -12.37
N PRO A 145 -8.97 51.02 -12.81
CA PRO A 145 -10.12 51.91 -12.65
C PRO A 145 -11.30 51.51 -13.57
N GLU A 146 -12.53 51.91 -13.24
CA GLU A 146 -13.74 51.64 -14.06
C GLU A 146 -13.72 52.38 -15.42
N ARG A 147 -12.98 53.48 -15.49
CA ARG A 147 -12.76 54.27 -16.70
C ARG A 147 -11.29 54.62 -16.79
N ALA A 148 -10.70 54.37 -17.95
CA ALA A 148 -9.30 54.62 -18.24
C ALA A 148 -9.19 55.36 -19.57
N LYS A 149 -8.21 56.26 -19.69
CA LYS A 149 -7.85 56.91 -20.95
C LYS A 149 -6.99 55.97 -21.81
N PRO A 150 -6.85 56.23 -23.12
CA PRO A 150 -5.95 55.45 -23.96
C PRO A 150 -4.53 55.42 -23.39
N GLY A 151 -3.97 54.22 -23.24
CA GLY A 151 -2.62 54.00 -22.70
C GLY A 151 -2.55 53.83 -21.18
N GLU A 152 -3.64 54.00 -20.44
CA GLU A 152 -3.68 53.70 -19.00
C GLU A 152 -3.87 52.19 -18.75
N GLU A 153 -3.25 51.68 -17.69
CA GLU A 153 -3.40 50.28 -17.28
C GLU A 153 -4.70 50.08 -16.51
N VAL A 154 -5.43 49.02 -16.87
CA VAL A 154 -6.62 48.56 -16.15
C VAL A 154 -6.31 47.20 -15.53
N THR A 155 -6.52 47.09 -14.22
CA THR A 155 -6.35 45.83 -13.50
C THR A 155 -7.70 45.13 -13.36
N VAL A 156 -7.75 43.86 -13.74
CA VAL A 156 -8.89 42.97 -13.48
C VAL A 156 -8.46 41.95 -12.44
N THR A 157 -9.17 41.88 -11.32
CA THR A 157 -8.94 40.89 -10.26
C THR A 157 -10.16 40.02 -10.09
N ALA A 158 -9.97 38.73 -9.82
CA ALA A 158 -11.02 37.81 -9.41
C ALA A 158 -10.46 36.87 -8.34
N ASP A 159 -11.31 36.49 -7.40
CA ASP A 159 -10.96 35.52 -6.37
C ASP A 159 -11.28 34.12 -6.88
N VAL A 160 -10.33 33.19 -6.71
CA VAL A 160 -10.47 31.80 -7.11
C VAL A 160 -10.33 30.92 -5.88
N ARG A 161 -11.33 30.08 -5.63
CA ARG A 161 -11.33 29.14 -4.50
C ARG A 161 -11.45 27.71 -5.00
N ASN A 162 -10.52 26.84 -4.62
CA ASN A 162 -10.71 25.40 -4.75
C ASN A 162 -11.62 24.92 -3.62
N THR A 163 -12.81 24.45 -3.96
CA THR A 163 -13.80 23.83 -3.07
C THR A 163 -13.77 22.30 -3.14
N GLY A 164 -12.93 21.72 -3.99
CA GLY A 164 -12.64 20.29 -4.03
C GLY A 164 -11.73 19.82 -2.90
N GLY A 165 -11.60 18.50 -2.78
CA GLY A 165 -10.83 17.86 -1.72
C GLY A 165 -9.37 17.56 -2.08
N VAL A 166 -8.99 17.71 -3.35
CA VAL A 166 -7.61 17.54 -3.83
C VAL A 166 -7.08 18.79 -4.54
N GLU A 167 -5.76 18.87 -4.66
CA GLU A 167 -5.12 19.87 -5.51
C GLU A 167 -5.46 19.65 -6.99
N GLY A 168 -5.46 20.72 -7.77
CA GLY A 168 -5.71 20.64 -9.20
C GLY A 168 -5.37 21.95 -9.90
N THR A 169 -5.52 21.95 -11.21
CA THR A 169 -5.21 23.10 -12.06
C THR A 169 -6.45 23.56 -12.82
N HIS A 170 -6.64 24.87 -12.92
CA HIS A 170 -7.73 25.45 -13.71
C HIS A 170 -7.24 26.67 -14.49
N THR A 171 -7.56 26.72 -15.78
CA THR A 171 -7.19 27.85 -16.65
C THR A 171 -8.35 28.83 -16.77
N LEU A 172 -8.12 30.08 -16.37
CA LEU A 172 -9.10 31.15 -16.54
C LEU A 172 -8.95 31.84 -17.88
N LYS A 173 -10.09 32.17 -18.48
CA LYS A 173 -10.15 32.98 -19.70
C LYS A 173 -10.77 34.34 -19.37
N LEU A 174 -9.98 35.39 -19.50
CA LEU A 174 -10.48 36.76 -19.46
C LEU A 174 -10.95 37.15 -20.87
N GLU A 175 -12.24 37.48 -21.00
CA GLU A 175 -12.81 38.02 -22.22
C GLU A 175 -13.16 39.50 -22.02
N LEU A 176 -12.61 40.36 -22.87
CA LEU A 176 -12.91 41.78 -22.89
C LEU A 176 -13.90 42.05 -24.02
N GLY A 177 -15.09 42.53 -23.67
CA GLY A 177 -16.11 42.93 -24.63
C GLY A 177 -15.69 44.20 -25.36
N GLY A 178 -15.08 44.05 -26.53
CA GLY A 178 -14.67 45.17 -27.38
C GLY A 178 -13.20 45.12 -27.80
N GLY A 179 -12.83 44.19 -28.69
CA GLY A 179 -11.70 44.36 -29.61
C GLY A 179 -10.27 44.47 -29.05
N CYS A 180 -9.99 44.18 -27.78
CA CYS A 180 -8.61 44.15 -27.28
C CYS A 180 -8.32 42.86 -26.51
N ARG A 181 -7.29 42.12 -26.94
CA ARG A 181 -6.97 40.76 -26.50
C ARG A 181 -5.57 40.75 -25.88
N LYS A 182 -5.46 40.49 -24.58
CA LYS A 182 -4.21 39.99 -23.97
C LYS A 182 -4.52 38.81 -23.04
N ILE A 183 -3.74 37.74 -23.21
CA ILE A 183 -3.84 36.48 -22.46
C ILE A 183 -2.76 36.53 -21.37
N GLN A 184 -3.12 36.27 -20.11
CA GLN A 184 -2.16 36.08 -19.01
C GLN A 184 -2.27 34.62 -18.54
N ARG A 185 -1.15 33.87 -18.56
CA ARG A 185 -1.03 32.55 -17.93
C ARG A 185 -0.55 32.71 -16.48
N ARG A 186 -1.13 31.97 -15.55
CA ARG A 186 -0.53 31.60 -14.27
C ARG A 186 -0.78 30.13 -14.02
#